data_AF-A0A699STK1-F1
#
_entry.id   AF-A0A699STK1-F1
#
_cell.length_a   1.000
_cell.length_b   1.000
_cell.length_c   1.000
_cell.angle_alpha   90.00
_cell.angle_beta   90.00
_cell.angle_gamma   90.00
#
_symmetry.space_group_name_H-M   'P 1'
#
loop_
_entity.id
_entity.type
_entity.pdbx_description
1 polymer ?
#
loop_
_entity_poly.entity_id
_entity_poly.type
_entity_poly.pdbx_seq_one_letter_code
_entity_poly.pdbx_strand_id
1 'polypeptide(L)' 'DIVERFIGGLLDNIQENVIAANPTRLQDAIRIANQLMNKKLQGYVARKEMEMERMKEMGIEQTGEMEIKGMEKIGIMA' A
#
# COMPACT_ATOMS: atom_id res chain seq x y z
N ASP A 1 23.60 -8.77 4.65
CA ASP A 1 23.31 -7.86 5.77
C ASP A 1 21.86 -8.05 6.29
N ILE A 2 21.53 -7.68 7.54
CA ILE A 2 20.16 -7.76 8.08
C ILE A 2 19.20 -6.82 7.34
N VAL A 3 19.70 -5.67 6.89
CA VAL A 3 18.93 -4.72 6.08
C VAL A 3 18.60 -5.32 4.72
N GLU A 4 19.57 -5.91 4.02
CA GLU A 4 19.34 -6.58 2.74
C GLU A 4 18.33 -7.73 2.85
N ARG A 5 18.41 -8.54 3.90
CA ARG A 5 17.44 -9.64 4.13
C ARG A 5 16.02 -9.11 4.36
N PHE A 6 15.88 -7.99 5.06
CA PHE A 6 14.58 -7.34 5.24
C PHE A 6 14.05 -6.80 3.91
N ILE A 7 14.87 -6.05 3.17
CA ILE A 7 14.50 -5.48 1.86
C ILE A 7 14.14 -6.59 0.86
N GLY A 8 14.89 -7.69 0.85
CA GLY A 8 14.63 -8.84 -0.01
C GLY A 8 13.29 -9.54 0.22
N GLY A 9 12.68 -9.36 1.41
CA GLY A 9 11.35 -9.89 1.73
C GLY A 9 10.20 -8.94 1.43
N LEU A 10 10.47 -7.73 0.95
CA LEU A 10 9.44 -6.76 0.58
C LEU A 10 8.91 -7.03 -0.83
N LEU A 11 7.62 -6.73 -1.03
CA LEU A 11 7.02 -6.70 -2.36
C LEU A 11 7.73 -5.68 -3.26
N ASP A 12 7.91 -6.00 -4.54
CA ASP A 12 8.65 -5.19 -5.53
C ASP A 12 8.24 -3.70 -5.51
N ASN A 13 6.93 -3.44 -5.37
CA ASN A 13 6.32 -2.12 -5.34
C ASN A 13 6.72 -1.24 -4.13
N ILE A 14 7.32 -1.83 -3.09
CA ILE A 14 7.90 -1.15 -1.92
C ILE A 14 9.42 -1.32 -1.93
N GLN A 15 9.90 -2.50 -2.32
CA GLN A 15 11.31 -2.88 -2.32
C GLN A 15 12.18 -1.87 -3.08
N GLU A 16 11.84 -1.55 -4.33
CA GLU A 16 12.62 -0.63 -5.15
C GLU A 16 12.76 0.75 -4.51
N ASN A 17 11.68 1.24 -3.88
CA ASN A 17 11.66 2.52 -3.19
C ASN A 17 12.49 2.51 -1.91
N VAL A 18 12.51 1.38 -1.18
CA VAL A 18 13.36 1.22 0.01
C VAL A 18 14.84 1.10 -0.39
N ILE A 19 15.17 0.40 -1.49
CA ILE A 19 16.53 0.34 -2.05
C ILE A 19 17.01 1.74 -2.42
N ALA A 20 16.19 2.53 -3.13
CA ALA A 20 16.53 3.89 -3.53
C ALA A 20 16.81 4.83 -2.34
N ALA A 21 16.16 4.59 -1.20
CA ALA A 21 16.39 5.36 0.02
C ALA A 21 17.68 4.96 0.77
N ASN A 22 18.35 3.87 0.36
CA ASN A 22 19.64 3.39 0.86
C ASN A 22 19.77 3.40 2.40
N PRO A 23 18.88 2.70 3.13
CA PRO A 23 18.91 2.69 4.59
C PRO A 23 20.15 1.96 5.11
N THR A 24 20.83 2.56 6.10
CA THR A 24 22.01 1.95 6.76
C THR A 24 21.64 1.12 7.99
N ARG A 25 20.41 1.25 8.49
CA ARG A 25 19.92 0.54 9.69
C ARG A 25 18.60 -0.14 9.38
N LEU A 26 18.38 -1.30 10.02
CA LEU A 26 17.12 -2.04 9.88
C LEU A 26 15.90 -1.19 10.27
N GLN A 27 16.01 -0.39 11.33
CA GLN A 27 14.93 0.49 11.77
C GLN A 27 14.56 1.54 10.71
N ASP A 28 15.53 2.04 9.96
CA ASP A 28 15.28 2.98 8.87
C ASP A 28 14.56 2.28 7.72
N ALA A 29 15.00 1.08 7.33
CA ALA A 29 14.33 0.28 6.31
C ALA A 29 12.87 -0.03 6.70
N ILE A 30 12.61 -0.42 7.94
CA ILE A 30 11.25 -0.67 8.47
C ILE A 30 10.40 0.60 8.41
N ARG A 31 10.94 1.73 8.87
CA ARG A 31 10.22 3.01 8.87
C ARG A 31 9.84 3.45 7.45
N ILE A 32 10.78 3.36 6.51
CA ILE A 32 10.55 3.75 5.11
C ILE A 32 9.50 2.84 4.48
N ALA A 33 9.61 1.52 4.66
CA ALA A 33 8.63 0.56 4.15
C ALA A 33 7.22 0.87 4.67
N ASN A 34 7.07 1.13 5.98
CA ASN A 34 5.78 1.48 6.59
C ASN A 34 5.21 2.81 6.05
N GLN A 35 6.06 3.83 5.85
CA GLN A 35 5.62 5.10 5.28
C GLN A 35 5.12 4.95 3.84
N LEU A 36 5.79 4.12 3.04
CA LEU A 36 5.39 3.85 1.65
C LEU A 36 4.08 3.06 1.58
N MET A 37 3.92 2.07 2.45
CA MET A 37 2.69 1.30 2.58
C MET A 37 1.51 2.20 2.98
N ASN A 38 1.71 3.05 3.99
CA ASN A 38 0.66 3.97 4.45
C ASN A 38 0.27 5.01 3.37
N LYS A 39 1.24 5.55 2.62
CA LYS A 39 0.96 6.47 1.50
C LYS A 39 0.14 5.80 0.39
N LYS A 40 0.45 4.54 0.04
CA LYS A 40 -0.34 3.79 -0.94
C LYS A 40 -1.75 3.51 -0.45
N LEU A 41 -1.91 3.16 0.83
CA LEU A 41 -3.21 2.94 1.45
C LEU A 41 -4.06 4.22 1.43
N GLN A 42 -3.52 5.35 1.87
CA GLN A 42 -4.22 6.63 1.83
C GLN A 42 -4.65 7.02 0.41
N GLY A 43 -3.78 6.83 -0.58
CA GLY A 43 -4.14 7.07 -1.98
C GLY A 43 -5.24 6.15 -2.50
N TYR A 44 -5.29 4.89 -2.04
CA TYR A 44 -6.37 3.96 -2.40
C TYR A 44 -7.69 4.36 -1.74
N VAL A 45 -7.68 4.61 -0.42
CA VAL A 45 -8.86 5.03 0.35
C VAL A 45 -9.46 6.31 -0.27
N ALA A 46 -8.64 7.34 -0.52
CA ALA A 46 -9.13 8.58 -1.12
C ALA A 46 -9.75 8.37 -2.51
N ARG A 47 -9.14 7.53 -3.36
CA ARG A 47 -9.73 7.17 -4.66
C ARG A 47 -11.05 6.43 -4.51
N LYS A 48 -11.15 5.53 -3.53
CA LYS A 48 -12.35 4.74 -3.29
C LYS A 48 -13.48 5.58 -2.72
N GLU A 49 -13.19 6.47 -1.78
CA GLU A 49 -14.15 7.45 -1.26
C GLU A 49 -14.73 8.31 -2.40
N MET A 50 -13.88 8.82 -3.29
CA MET A 50 -14.33 9.57 -4.48
C MET A 50 -15.19 8.72 -5.43
N GLU A 51 -14.83 7.45 -5.63
CA GLU A 51 -15.63 6.52 -6.46
C GLU A 51 -16.99 6.23 -5.82
N MET A 52 -17.02 5.97 -4.52
CA MET A 52 -18.25 5.72 -3.77
C MET A 52 -19.17 6.95 -3.79
N GLU A 53 -18.62 8.16 -3.66
CA GLU A 53 -19.40 9.39 -3.74
C GLU A 53 -20.07 9.53 -5.12
N ARG A 54 -19.31 9.34 -6.21
CA ARG A 54 -19.87 9.34 -7.57
C ARG A 54 -20.92 8.27 -7.78
N MET A 55 -20.75 7.09 -7.18
CA MET A 55 -21.72 6.01 -7.33
C MET A 55 -22.99 6.24 -6.54
N LYS A 56 -22.91 6.87 -5.37
CA LYS A 56 -24.08 7.34 -4.62
C LYS A 56 -24.88 8.34 -5.44
N GLU A 57 -24.22 9.28 -6.10
CA GLU A 57 -24.86 10.23 -7.03
C GLU A 57 -25.57 9.52 -8.20
N MET A 58 -25.02 8.39 -8.67
CA MET A 58 -25.60 7.57 -9.73
C MET A 58 -26.63 6.52 -9.23
N GLY A 59 -26.87 6.41 -7.92
CA GLY A 59 -27.79 5.44 -7.33
C GLY A 59 -27.33 3.97 -7.40
N ILE A 60 -26.01 3.73 -7.47
CA ILE A 60 -25.42 2.38 -7.55
C ILE A 60 -24.93 1.96 -6.16
N GLU A 61 -25.53 0.92 -5.57
CA GLU A 61 -25.05 0.31 -4.32
C GLU A 61 -23.93 -0.71 -4.59
N GLN A 62 -22.76 -0.52 -3.99
CA GLN A 62 -21.63 -1.46 -4.04
C GLN A 62 -21.39 -2.12 -2.67
N THR A 63 -21.14 -3.44 -2.67
CA THR A 63 -20.87 -4.25 -1.47
C THR A 63 -19.39 -4.28 -1.08
N GLY A 64 -19.09 -4.52 0.22
CA GLY A 64 -17.74 -4.49 0.82
C GLY A 64 -16.73 -5.53 0.28
N GLU A 65 -17.16 -6.49 -0.55
CA GLU A 65 -16.28 -7.48 -1.18
C GLU A 65 -15.24 -6.83 -2.13
N MET A 66 -15.57 -5.68 -2.73
CA MET A 66 -14.62 -4.93 -3.56
C MET A 66 -13.52 -4.24 -2.76
N GLU A 67 -13.75 -3.92 -1.48
CA GLU A 67 -12.72 -3.31 -0.64
C GLU A 67 -11.59 -4.31 -0.35
N ILE A 68 -11.95 -5.54 0.02
CA ILE A 68 -10.99 -6.63 0.27
C ILE A 68 -10.20 -6.94 -1.01
N LYS A 69 -10.90 -7.14 -2.13
CA LYS A 69 -10.27 -7.44 -3.43
C LYS A 69 -9.35 -6.31 -3.90
N GLY A 70 -9.71 -5.06 -3.62
CA GLY A 70 -8.88 -3.91 -3.93
C GLY A 70 -7.62 -3.83 -3.08
N MET A 71 -7.71 -4.16 -1.79
CA MET A 71 -6.58 -4.26 -0.86
C MET A 71 -5.63 -5.42 -1.21
N GLU A 72 -6.15 -6.58 -1.59
CA GLU A 72 -5.37 -7.71 -2.13
C GLU A 72 -4.63 -7.32 -3.41
N LYS A 73 -5.31 -6.64 -4.34
CA LYS A 73 -4.75 -6.26 -5.64
C LYS A 73 -3.57 -5.27 -5.53
N ILE A 74 -3.52 -4.49 -4.45
CA ILE A 74 -2.41 -3.57 -4.16
C ILE A 74 -1.39 -4.17 -3.17
N GLY A 75 -1.54 -5.44 -2.81
CA GLY A 75 -0.61 -6.20 -1.97
C GLY A 75 -0.56 -5.73 -0.51
N ILE A 76 -1.66 -5.16 0.00
CA ILE A 76 -1.77 -4.68 1.39
C ILE A 76 -2.32 -5.78 2.32
N MET A 77 -3.09 -6.73 1.80
CA MET A 77 -3.49 -7.96 2.48
C MET A 77 -3.09 -9.18 1.65
N ALA A 78 -2.73 -10.27 2.35
CA ALA A 78 -2.39 -11.58 1.79
C ALA A 78 -3.52 -12.58 2.07
#